data_AF-A0A2G6CPP0-F1
#
_entry.id   AF-A0A2G6CPP0-F1
#
_cell.length_a   1.000
_cell.length_b   1.000
_cell.length_c   1.000
_cell.angle_alpha   90.00
_cell.angle_beta   90.00
_cell.angle_gamma   90.00
#
_symmetry.space_group_name_H-M   'P 1'
#
loop_
_entity.id
_entity.type
_entity.pdbx_description
1 polymer ?
#
loop_
_entity_poly.entity_id
_entity_poly.type
_entity_poly.pdbx_seq_one_letter_code
_entity_poly.pdbx_strand_id
1 'polypeptide(L)'
;MRYGMMIELDACIGCQACVAACKERWDSGPGARRDWVKEYVRGSREKRTLELTFFPGLCNQCEGHPCTAECPTGATFANQNGVVMVDHDLCIGCGNCVSMCPYDARTVDNEKQVVEKCNLCAPYVARGEPPACVQTCLAECRHFGDLDDPKSAASKLIAARDAKPLTSAEVKIGPNVYYAPEEKRQHILAQKGVIEKPEKTALSSLWQGASRPMARYAVPPLLALTGLGGLMINLRMRKERAKTQAAADAGDRSARAQLHERHQEKLLRHSRGMRFLHWFNALSWMLLLLTGTALMTGPSFALFGDGFAKAVAGLFGGAASLLRFHVVWGLLWAAMIVPFFLLFKRGGIEAIREVLITRDDLRWMMIKPLKMLGLTQKPLPPQDKYNAGQKMFAISALAGTG
;
A
#
# COMPACT_ATOMS: atom_id res chain seq x y z
N MET A 1 24.03 -22.01 10.45
CA MET A 1 23.02 -22.87 9.81
C MET A 1 22.26 -22.01 8.84
N ARG A 2 22.42 -22.30 7.55
CA ARG A 2 21.77 -21.59 6.46
C ARG A 2 21.11 -22.62 5.58
N TYR A 3 19.80 -22.79 5.76
CA TYR A 3 19.09 -23.84 5.04
C TYR A 3 18.84 -23.45 3.57
N GLY A 4 19.04 -24.43 2.69
CA GLY A 4 18.83 -24.27 1.26
C GLY A 4 18.50 -25.58 0.57
N MET A 5 18.47 -25.54 -0.76
CA MET A 5 18.15 -26.68 -1.60
C MET A 5 19.04 -26.74 -2.83
N MET A 6 19.39 -27.95 -3.24
CA MET A 6 19.95 -28.28 -4.54
C MET A 6 18.89 -28.98 -5.37
N ILE A 7 18.73 -28.57 -6.63
CA ILE A 7 17.75 -29.11 -7.56
C ILE A 7 18.44 -29.63 -8.82
N GLU A 8 18.29 -30.91 -9.08
CA GLU A 8 18.81 -31.60 -10.26
C GLU A 8 17.77 -31.61 -11.39
N LEU A 9 17.92 -30.70 -12.35
CA LEU A 9 17.00 -30.51 -13.48
C LEU A 9 17.04 -31.68 -14.48
N ASP A 10 18.11 -32.47 -14.53
CA ASP A 10 18.17 -33.68 -15.36
C ASP A 10 17.35 -34.83 -14.81
N ALA A 11 17.21 -34.90 -13.49
CA ALA A 11 16.45 -35.96 -12.84
C ALA A 11 14.95 -35.67 -12.81
N CYS A 12 14.53 -34.39 -12.87
CA CYS A 12 13.11 -34.06 -12.78
C CYS A 12 12.31 -34.64 -13.97
N ILE A 13 11.30 -35.45 -13.66
CA ILE A 13 10.40 -36.08 -14.65
C ILE A 13 9.04 -35.39 -14.78
N GLY A 14 8.85 -34.21 -14.19
CA GLY A 14 7.61 -33.45 -14.35
C GLY A 14 6.37 -33.99 -13.63
N CYS A 15 6.50 -34.96 -12.70
CA CYS A 15 5.35 -35.69 -12.12
C CYS A 15 4.42 -34.86 -11.20
N GLN A 16 4.76 -33.61 -10.87
CA GLN A 16 3.99 -32.73 -9.96
C GLN A 16 3.79 -33.25 -8.51
N ALA A 17 4.37 -34.39 -8.13
CA ALA A 17 4.22 -34.96 -6.78
C ALA A 17 4.69 -34.01 -5.67
N CYS A 18 5.76 -33.24 -5.92
CA CYS A 18 6.23 -32.20 -5.00
C CYS A 18 5.19 -31.11 -4.73
N VAL A 19 4.46 -30.69 -5.76
CA VAL A 19 3.41 -29.67 -5.65
C VAL A 19 2.23 -30.19 -4.85
N ALA A 20 1.76 -31.40 -5.16
CA ALA A 20 0.67 -32.04 -4.42
C ALA A 20 1.03 -32.23 -2.93
N ALA A 21 2.22 -32.75 -2.64
CA ALA A 21 2.66 -32.95 -1.26
C ALA A 21 2.88 -31.63 -0.50
N CYS A 22 3.35 -30.58 -1.18
CA CYS A 22 3.51 -29.27 -0.55
C CYS A 22 2.15 -28.68 -0.19
N LYS A 23 1.16 -28.79 -1.08
CA LYS A 23 -0.21 -28.35 -0.82
C LYS A 23 -0.85 -29.09 0.33
N GLU A 24 -0.77 -30.41 0.34
CA GLU A 24 -1.29 -31.26 1.43
C GLU A 24 -0.64 -30.90 2.77
N ARG A 25 0.69 -30.77 2.80
CA ARG A 25 1.45 -30.48 4.03
C ARG A 25 1.07 -29.13 4.66
N TRP A 26 0.74 -28.14 3.84
CA TRP A 26 0.49 -26.76 4.27
C TRP A 26 -0.97 -26.35 4.18
N ASP A 27 -1.85 -27.25 3.76
CA ASP A 27 -3.25 -26.96 3.46
C ASP A 27 -3.39 -25.72 2.55
N SER A 28 -2.46 -25.50 1.62
CA SER A 28 -2.52 -24.36 0.72
C SER A 28 -3.46 -24.72 -0.42
N GLY A 29 -4.65 -24.13 -0.42
CA GLY A 29 -5.79 -24.50 -1.28
C GLY A 29 -5.51 -24.39 -2.80
N PRO A 30 -6.55 -24.52 -3.65
CA PRO A 30 -6.37 -24.47 -5.10
C PRO A 30 -5.79 -23.12 -5.59
N GLY A 31 -6.10 -22.01 -4.90
CA GLY A 31 -5.67 -20.66 -5.27
C GLY A 31 -4.25 -20.25 -4.84
N ALA A 32 -3.59 -21.04 -3.99
CA ALA A 32 -2.25 -20.73 -3.50
C ALA A 32 -1.22 -21.77 -3.94
N ARG A 33 -0.02 -21.30 -4.30
CA ARG A 33 1.12 -22.16 -4.63
C ARG A 33 2.31 -21.83 -3.75
N ARG A 34 3.00 -22.88 -3.29
CA ARG A 34 4.23 -22.77 -2.51
C ARG A 34 5.46 -23.21 -3.33
N ASP A 35 5.25 -24.10 -4.29
CA ASP A 35 6.18 -24.53 -5.34
C ASP A 35 5.42 -24.79 -6.66
N TRP A 36 6.14 -25.09 -7.73
CA TRP A 36 5.56 -25.40 -9.05
C TRP A 36 6.52 -26.29 -9.86
N VAL A 37 6.01 -26.93 -10.91
CA VAL A 37 6.84 -27.49 -11.98
C VAL A 37 6.38 -26.89 -13.31
N LYS A 38 7.24 -26.06 -13.92
CA LYS A 38 7.02 -25.46 -15.25
C LYS A 38 7.68 -26.32 -16.32
N GLU A 39 7.12 -26.33 -17.51
CA GLU A 39 7.66 -27.05 -18.67
C GLU A 39 8.24 -26.05 -19.66
N TYR A 40 9.46 -26.32 -20.13
CA TYR A 40 10.11 -25.56 -21.18
C TYR A 40 10.55 -26.49 -22.30
N VAL A 41 10.05 -26.21 -23.50
CA VAL A 41 10.35 -26.97 -24.71
C VAL A 41 11.31 -26.16 -25.57
N ARG A 42 12.41 -26.77 -26.01
CA ARG A 42 13.30 -26.19 -27.01
C ARG A 42 13.65 -27.21 -28.09
N GLY A 43 14.08 -26.73 -29.24
CA GLY A 43 14.51 -27.57 -30.34
C GLY A 43 14.06 -27.08 -31.69
N SER A 44 14.49 -27.80 -32.73
CA SER A 44 14.02 -27.58 -34.10
C SER A 44 13.54 -28.90 -34.69
N ARG A 45 12.38 -28.85 -35.36
CA ARG A 45 11.84 -29.98 -36.12
C ARG A 45 12.77 -30.39 -37.27
N GLU A 46 13.39 -29.41 -37.93
CA GLU A 46 14.34 -29.63 -39.03
C GLU A 46 15.61 -30.33 -38.54
N LYS A 47 16.16 -29.87 -37.41
CA LYS A 47 17.36 -30.46 -36.81
C LYS A 47 17.07 -31.72 -35.99
N ARG A 48 15.79 -32.08 -35.77
CA ARG A 48 15.34 -33.18 -34.90
C ARG A 48 15.94 -33.13 -33.50
N THR A 49 15.96 -31.93 -32.90
CA THR A 49 16.61 -31.65 -31.60
C THR A 49 15.60 -31.26 -30.53
N LEU A 50 14.51 -32.03 -30.38
CA LEU A 50 13.50 -31.74 -29.35
C LEU A 50 14.05 -32.07 -27.95
N GLU A 51 13.98 -31.08 -27.07
CA GLU A 51 14.34 -31.23 -25.66
C GLU A 51 13.25 -30.65 -24.76
N LEU A 52 12.99 -31.37 -23.67
CA LEU A 52 12.06 -31.02 -22.63
C LEU A 52 12.80 -30.76 -21.32
N THR A 53 12.65 -29.57 -20.76
CA THR A 53 13.17 -29.23 -19.44
C THR A 53 12.00 -28.99 -18.48
N PHE A 54 11.97 -29.77 -17.39
CA PHE A 54 11.07 -29.51 -16.28
C PHE A 54 11.78 -28.62 -15.24
N PHE A 55 11.14 -27.51 -14.88
CA PHE A 55 11.62 -26.55 -13.90
C PHE A 55 10.80 -26.63 -12.60
N PRO A 56 11.24 -27.44 -11.62
CA PRO A 56 10.64 -27.49 -10.30
C PRO A 56 11.06 -26.28 -9.44
N GLY A 57 10.36 -25.16 -9.56
CA GLY A 57 10.65 -23.91 -8.84
C GLY A 57 9.97 -23.80 -7.47
N LEU A 58 10.52 -22.96 -6.59
CA LEU A 58 9.97 -22.58 -5.29
C LEU A 58 10.53 -21.22 -4.85
N CYS A 59 10.15 -20.75 -3.65
CA CYS A 59 10.79 -19.60 -3.04
C CYS A 59 12.29 -19.86 -2.80
N ASN A 60 13.15 -19.02 -3.38
CA ASN A 60 14.61 -19.17 -3.32
C ASN A 60 15.25 -18.85 -1.95
N GLN A 61 14.47 -18.48 -0.93
CA GLN A 61 14.96 -18.12 0.41
C GLN A 61 16.16 -17.15 0.41
N CYS A 62 16.06 -16.08 -0.38
CA CYS A 62 17.18 -15.19 -0.65
C CYS A 62 17.70 -14.49 0.61
N GLU A 63 19.01 -14.34 0.74
CA GLU A 63 19.68 -13.63 1.83
C GLU A 63 19.25 -12.15 1.93
N GLY A 64 19.15 -11.45 0.80
CA GLY A 64 18.72 -10.06 0.77
C GLY A 64 17.22 -9.85 1.00
N HIS A 65 16.42 -10.92 0.92
CA HIS A 65 14.97 -10.97 1.18
C HIS A 65 14.19 -9.65 0.95
N PRO A 66 14.17 -9.05 -0.27
CA PRO A 66 13.51 -7.75 -0.52
C PRO A 66 12.00 -7.78 -0.23
N CYS A 67 11.41 -8.96 -0.27
CA CYS A 67 10.02 -9.22 0.06
C CYS A 67 9.65 -8.95 1.53
N THR A 68 10.61 -8.89 2.46
CA THR A 68 10.32 -8.54 3.87
C THR A 68 10.26 -7.03 4.10
N ALA A 69 10.97 -6.23 3.30
CA ALA A 69 11.14 -4.80 3.51
C ALA A 69 9.81 -4.01 3.47
N GLU A 70 8.89 -4.42 2.58
CA GLU A 70 7.63 -3.73 2.32
C GLU A 70 6.42 -4.31 3.05
N CYS A 71 6.63 -5.26 3.96
CA CYS A 71 5.55 -5.79 4.78
C CYS A 71 5.07 -4.71 5.77
N PRO A 72 3.80 -4.28 5.73
CA PRO A 72 3.29 -3.25 6.64
C PRO A 72 3.14 -3.74 8.08
N THR A 73 2.85 -5.03 8.27
CA THR A 73 2.60 -5.63 9.59
C THR A 73 3.81 -6.33 10.19
N GLY A 74 4.88 -6.53 9.39
CA GLY A 74 6.02 -7.36 9.81
C GLY A 74 5.77 -8.87 9.69
N ALA A 75 4.65 -9.29 9.10
CA ALA A 75 4.28 -10.70 8.95
C ALA A 75 5.32 -11.55 8.20
N THR A 76 6.10 -10.99 7.27
CA THR A 76 7.20 -11.73 6.63
C THR A 76 8.55 -11.31 7.18
N PHE A 77 9.33 -12.29 7.63
CA PHE A 77 10.59 -12.11 8.34
C PHE A 77 11.55 -13.27 8.01
N ALA A 78 12.85 -13.10 8.27
CA ALA A 78 13.82 -14.20 8.23
C ALA A 78 13.98 -14.77 9.64
N ASN A 79 13.96 -16.09 9.79
CA ASN A 79 14.23 -16.73 11.08
C ASN A 79 15.75 -16.90 11.33
N GLN A 80 16.11 -17.45 12.48
CA GLN A 80 17.51 -17.67 12.88
C GLN A 80 18.34 -18.57 11.94
N ASN A 81 17.69 -19.37 11.09
CA ASN A 81 18.34 -20.27 10.13
C ASN A 81 18.35 -19.67 8.70
N GLY A 82 18.01 -18.38 8.56
CA GLY A 82 17.95 -17.67 7.28
C GLY A 82 16.72 -18.01 6.42
N VAL A 83 15.78 -18.82 6.93
CA VAL A 83 14.55 -19.15 6.19
C VAL A 83 13.60 -17.97 6.28
N VAL A 84 13.16 -17.46 5.13
CA VAL A 84 12.13 -16.42 5.06
C VAL A 84 10.79 -17.07 5.37
N MET A 85 10.09 -16.55 6.37
CA MET A 85 8.81 -17.02 6.89
C MET A 85 7.68 -16.03 6.57
N VAL A 86 6.44 -16.50 6.73
CA VAL A 86 5.25 -15.65 6.84
C VAL A 86 4.50 -16.10 8.09
N ASP A 87 4.25 -15.16 8.99
CA ASP A 87 3.31 -15.31 10.10
C ASP A 87 1.90 -15.03 9.55
N HIS A 88 1.03 -16.05 9.58
CA HIS A 88 -0.32 -15.93 9.05
C HIS A 88 -1.23 -15.08 9.95
N ASP A 89 -0.97 -15.00 11.26
CA ASP A 89 -1.77 -14.22 12.20
C ASP A 89 -1.55 -12.71 12.03
N LEU A 90 -0.33 -12.33 11.62
CA LEU A 90 0.01 -10.94 11.30
C LEU A 90 -0.25 -10.56 9.84
N CYS A 91 -0.50 -11.54 8.96
CA CYS A 91 -0.63 -11.28 7.53
C CYS A 91 -2.02 -10.74 7.20
N ILE A 92 -2.07 -9.60 6.49
CA ILE A 92 -3.31 -8.95 6.07
C ILE A 92 -3.60 -9.12 4.57
N GLY A 93 -2.96 -10.10 3.91
CA GLY A 93 -3.22 -10.40 2.49
C GLY A 93 -2.84 -9.31 1.47
N CYS A 94 -2.19 -8.22 1.88
CA CYS A 94 -2.00 -7.03 1.04
C CYS A 94 -1.17 -7.19 -0.26
N GLY A 95 -0.50 -8.34 -0.47
CA GLY A 95 0.24 -8.62 -1.70
C GLY A 95 1.55 -7.85 -1.91
N ASN A 96 1.96 -6.92 -1.04
CA ASN A 96 3.20 -6.16 -1.21
C ASN A 96 4.46 -7.03 -1.37
N CYS A 97 4.55 -8.11 -0.60
CA CYS A 97 5.70 -9.00 -0.67
C CYS A 97 5.70 -9.84 -1.96
N VAL A 98 4.54 -9.98 -2.65
CA VAL A 98 4.41 -10.66 -3.94
C VAL A 98 5.07 -9.82 -5.04
N SER A 99 4.73 -8.54 -5.15
CA SER A 99 5.33 -7.64 -6.16
C SER A 99 6.83 -7.39 -5.94
N MET A 100 7.31 -7.59 -4.71
CA MET A 100 8.73 -7.47 -4.36
C MET A 100 9.53 -8.75 -4.62
N CYS A 101 8.88 -9.87 -4.98
CA CYS A 101 9.56 -11.12 -5.26
C CYS A 101 9.99 -11.18 -6.73
N PRO A 102 11.29 -11.17 -7.04
CA PRO A 102 11.74 -11.21 -8.43
C PRO A 102 11.50 -12.56 -9.11
N TYR A 103 11.17 -13.60 -8.34
CA TYR A 103 10.97 -14.96 -8.83
C TYR A 103 9.50 -15.37 -8.92
N ASP A 104 8.59 -14.44 -8.64
CA ASP A 104 7.15 -14.72 -8.58
C ASP A 104 6.85 -15.97 -7.73
N ALA A 105 7.45 -16.03 -6.54
CA ALA A 105 7.46 -17.21 -5.67
C ALA A 105 6.55 -17.05 -4.44
N ARG A 106 5.62 -16.10 -4.49
CA ARG A 106 4.65 -15.77 -3.44
C ARG A 106 3.29 -15.63 -4.08
N THR A 107 2.23 -16.01 -3.37
CA THR A 107 0.86 -15.93 -3.89
C THR A 107 -0.07 -15.50 -2.77
N VAL A 108 -1.02 -14.62 -3.06
CA VAL A 108 -2.09 -14.31 -2.09
C VAL A 108 -3.10 -15.46 -2.15
N ASP A 109 -3.30 -16.14 -1.04
CA ASP A 109 -4.40 -17.08 -0.86
C ASP A 109 -5.68 -16.26 -0.66
N ASN A 110 -6.57 -16.28 -1.65
CA ASN A 110 -7.81 -15.51 -1.61
C ASN A 110 -8.85 -16.11 -0.66
N GLU A 111 -8.70 -17.36 -0.22
CA GLU A 111 -9.59 -17.98 0.77
C GLU A 111 -9.11 -17.63 2.18
N LYS A 112 -7.81 -17.80 2.45
CA LYS A 112 -7.21 -17.51 3.76
C LYS A 112 -6.89 -16.03 3.99
N GLN A 113 -6.90 -15.22 2.92
CA GLN A 113 -6.50 -13.80 2.94
C GLN A 113 -5.08 -13.58 3.49
N VAL A 114 -4.18 -14.53 3.25
CA VAL A 114 -2.75 -14.45 3.64
C VAL A 114 -1.84 -14.74 2.47
N VAL A 115 -0.56 -14.39 2.57
CA VAL A 115 0.42 -14.71 1.54
C VAL A 115 1.06 -16.06 1.80
N GLU A 116 0.94 -16.93 0.82
CA GLU A 116 1.54 -18.25 0.78
C GLU A 116 2.88 -18.23 0.02
N LYS A 117 3.85 -19.02 0.51
CA LYS A 117 5.13 -19.29 -0.16
C LYS A 117 5.86 -20.44 0.51
N CYS A 118 6.76 -21.11 -0.21
CA CYS A 118 7.65 -22.09 0.40
C CYS A 118 8.43 -21.48 1.59
N ASN A 119 8.54 -22.26 2.67
CA ASN A 119 9.29 -21.96 3.88
C ASN A 119 10.29 -23.09 4.22
N LEU A 120 10.72 -23.85 3.20
CA LEU A 120 11.56 -25.06 3.32
C LEU A 120 11.06 -26.08 4.37
N CYS A 121 9.75 -26.09 4.62
CA CYS A 121 9.14 -26.88 5.69
C CYS A 121 9.80 -26.67 7.08
N ALA A 122 10.26 -25.44 7.39
CA ALA A 122 11.09 -25.17 8.56
C ALA A 122 10.57 -25.75 9.91
N PRO A 123 9.27 -25.70 10.24
CA PRO A 123 8.77 -26.32 11.48
C PRO A 123 8.94 -27.84 11.53
N TYR A 124 8.88 -28.52 10.38
CA TYR A 124 9.07 -29.97 10.27
C TYR A 124 10.55 -30.34 10.30
N VAL A 125 11.38 -29.56 9.60
CA VAL A 125 12.85 -29.69 9.66
C VAL A 125 13.37 -29.55 11.09
N ALA A 126 12.81 -28.62 11.87
CA ALA A 126 13.16 -28.45 13.28
C ALA A 126 12.89 -29.69 14.14
N ARG A 127 12.03 -30.62 13.67
CA ARG A 127 11.71 -31.90 14.32
C ARG A 127 12.42 -33.09 13.69
N GLY A 128 13.36 -32.85 12.77
CA GLY A 128 14.12 -33.90 12.07
C GLY A 128 13.39 -34.51 10.87
N GLU A 129 12.26 -33.93 10.43
CA GLU A 129 11.56 -34.38 9.22
C GLU A 129 12.10 -33.66 7.97
N PRO A 130 12.32 -34.35 6.84
CA PRO A 130 12.68 -33.69 5.59
C PRO A 130 11.50 -32.86 5.04
N PRO A 131 11.76 -31.85 4.18
CA PRO A 131 10.69 -31.14 3.50
C PRO A 131 9.81 -32.08 2.67
N ALA A 132 8.49 -31.82 2.65
CA ALA A 132 7.52 -32.69 1.96
C ALA A 132 7.85 -32.91 0.47
N CYS A 133 8.31 -31.85 -0.22
CA CYS A 133 8.70 -31.92 -1.63
C CYS A 133 9.97 -32.75 -1.87
N VAL A 134 10.85 -32.88 -0.86
CA VAL A 134 12.03 -33.75 -0.90
C VAL A 134 11.61 -35.20 -0.65
N GLN A 135 10.80 -35.43 0.39
CA GLN A 135 10.35 -36.77 0.78
C GLN A 135 9.55 -37.48 -0.33
N THR A 136 8.73 -36.74 -1.09
CA THR A 136 7.88 -37.32 -2.15
C THR A 136 8.59 -37.45 -3.50
N CYS A 137 9.82 -36.94 -3.64
CA CYS A 137 10.47 -36.83 -4.94
C CYS A 137 10.96 -38.20 -5.45
N LEU A 138 10.16 -38.84 -6.29
CA LEU A 138 10.46 -40.16 -6.87
C LEU A 138 11.75 -40.20 -7.70
N ALA A 139 12.11 -39.08 -8.32
CA ALA A 139 13.32 -38.97 -9.13
C ALA A 139 14.51 -38.42 -8.34
N GLU A 140 14.35 -38.22 -7.03
CA GLU A 140 15.37 -37.67 -6.13
C GLU A 140 15.99 -36.36 -6.64
N CYS A 141 15.22 -35.50 -7.32
CA CYS A 141 15.74 -34.28 -7.91
C CYS A 141 15.85 -33.09 -6.94
N ARG A 142 15.33 -33.20 -5.72
CA ARG A 142 15.32 -32.13 -4.71
C ARG A 142 16.10 -32.59 -3.48
N HIS A 143 17.17 -31.87 -3.13
CA HIS A 143 18.01 -32.19 -1.97
C HIS A 143 18.07 -31.00 -1.02
N PHE A 144 17.64 -31.20 0.21
CA PHE A 144 17.65 -30.19 1.26
C PHE A 144 18.89 -30.35 2.15
N GLY A 145 19.40 -29.25 2.70
CA GLY A 145 20.49 -29.30 3.66
C GLY A 145 20.88 -27.94 4.22
N ASP A 146 21.74 -27.98 5.24
CA ASP A 146 22.48 -26.80 5.72
C ASP A 146 23.62 -26.50 4.75
N LEU A 147 23.58 -25.32 4.14
CA LEU A 147 24.57 -24.84 3.17
C LEU A 147 25.88 -24.45 3.85
N ASP A 148 25.89 -24.28 5.17
CA ASP A 148 27.11 -24.03 5.94
C ASP A 148 27.83 -25.35 6.32
N ASP A 149 27.13 -26.49 6.24
CA ASP A 149 27.70 -27.82 6.46
C ASP A 149 28.09 -28.47 5.12
N PRO A 150 29.39 -28.63 4.80
CA PRO A 150 29.84 -29.28 3.56
C PRO A 150 29.45 -30.76 3.48
N LYS A 151 29.07 -31.38 4.60
CA LYS A 151 28.64 -32.79 4.64
C LYS A 151 27.14 -32.97 4.39
N SER A 152 26.36 -31.89 4.35
CA SER A 152 24.93 -31.95 4.07
C SER A 152 24.65 -32.44 2.64
N ALA A 153 23.49 -33.05 2.42
CA ALA A 153 23.12 -33.60 1.12
C ALA A 153 23.14 -32.53 0.02
N ALA A 154 22.57 -31.35 0.31
CA ALA A 154 22.60 -30.23 -0.62
C ALA A 154 24.03 -29.75 -0.91
N SER A 155 24.86 -29.50 0.11
CA SER A 155 26.21 -28.96 -0.07
C SER A 155 27.12 -29.90 -0.89
N LYS A 156 27.05 -31.21 -0.62
CA LYS A 156 27.79 -32.22 -1.39
C LYS A 156 27.43 -32.18 -2.87
N LEU A 157 26.14 -32.12 -3.19
CA LEU A 157 25.66 -32.13 -4.57
C LEU A 157 25.89 -30.79 -5.28
N ILE A 158 25.79 -29.67 -4.56
CA ILE A 158 26.16 -28.36 -5.12
C ILE A 158 27.62 -28.38 -5.60
N ALA A 159 28.53 -28.86 -4.76
CA ALA A 159 29.95 -28.97 -5.11
C ALA A 159 30.19 -29.99 -6.23
N ALA A 160 29.56 -31.17 -6.18
CA ALA A 160 29.76 -32.23 -7.16
C ALA A 160 29.20 -31.91 -8.55
N ARG A 161 28.16 -31.06 -8.64
CA ARG A 161 27.44 -30.75 -9.88
C ARG A 161 27.70 -29.34 -10.41
N ASP A 162 28.60 -28.57 -9.78
CA ASP A 162 28.78 -27.14 -10.03
C ASP A 162 27.45 -26.38 -10.08
N ALA A 163 26.54 -26.68 -9.14
CA ALA A 163 25.21 -26.11 -9.14
C ALA A 163 25.26 -24.61 -8.81
N LYS A 164 24.46 -23.80 -9.48
CA LYS A 164 24.42 -22.34 -9.27
C LYS A 164 23.00 -21.83 -9.05
N PRO A 165 22.83 -20.72 -8.32
CA PRO A 165 21.52 -20.13 -8.11
C PRO A 165 20.96 -19.45 -9.38
N LEU A 166 19.67 -19.14 -9.36
CA LEU A 166 19.04 -18.29 -10.39
C LEU A 166 19.30 -16.81 -10.08
N THR A 167 20.29 -16.23 -10.75
CA THR A 167 20.68 -14.82 -10.59
C THR A 167 20.79 -14.12 -11.93
N SER A 168 20.55 -12.81 -11.95
CA SER A 168 20.80 -11.96 -13.13
C SER A 168 21.75 -10.80 -12.77
N ALA A 169 22.23 -10.07 -13.78
CA ALA A 169 23.06 -8.88 -13.55
C ALA A 169 22.35 -7.82 -12.69
N GLU A 170 21.01 -7.75 -12.78
CA GLU A 170 20.18 -6.76 -12.10
C GLU A 170 19.67 -7.24 -10.72
N VAL A 171 19.53 -8.55 -10.52
CA VAL A 171 18.98 -9.15 -9.30
C VAL A 171 20.07 -9.95 -8.59
N LYS A 172 20.78 -9.26 -7.68
CA LYS A 172 21.87 -9.80 -6.85
C LYS A 172 21.46 -9.85 -5.36
N ILE A 173 20.64 -10.83 -5.00
CA ILE A 173 20.04 -10.92 -3.66
C ILE A 173 20.36 -12.22 -2.89
N GLY A 174 21.37 -12.98 -3.35
CA GLY A 174 21.85 -14.21 -2.70
C GLY A 174 20.81 -15.33 -2.56
N PRO A 175 20.36 -15.97 -3.65
CA PRO A 175 19.41 -17.09 -3.59
C PRO A 175 20.04 -18.32 -2.94
N ASN A 176 19.31 -19.02 -2.07
CA ASN A 176 19.74 -20.23 -1.37
C ASN A 176 19.20 -21.53 -2.01
N VAL A 177 18.69 -21.45 -3.24
CA VAL A 177 18.29 -22.60 -4.04
C VAL A 177 19.15 -22.65 -5.29
N TYR A 178 19.80 -23.79 -5.49
CA TYR A 178 20.81 -24.04 -6.51
C TYR A 178 20.27 -25.04 -7.53
N TYR A 179 20.66 -24.86 -8.79
CA TYR A 179 20.18 -25.67 -9.90
C TYR A 179 21.35 -26.18 -10.73
N ALA A 180 21.26 -27.44 -11.15
CA ALA A 180 22.16 -28.11 -12.09
C ALA A 180 21.35 -28.94 -13.10
N PRO A 181 21.87 -29.26 -14.30
CA PRO A 181 23.13 -28.77 -14.84
C PRO A 181 23.06 -27.30 -15.30
N GLU A 182 24.22 -26.71 -15.57
CA GLU A 182 24.37 -25.34 -16.07
C GLU A 182 23.52 -25.06 -17.31
N GLU A 183 23.52 -25.96 -18.29
CA GLU A 183 22.81 -25.80 -19.56
C GLU A 183 21.30 -25.58 -19.37
N LYS A 184 20.63 -26.47 -18.63
CA LYS A 184 19.20 -26.34 -18.34
C LYS A 184 18.89 -25.13 -17.47
N ARG A 185 19.79 -24.79 -16.52
CA ARG A 185 19.64 -23.56 -15.72
C ARG A 185 19.67 -22.31 -16.61
N GLN A 186 20.60 -22.24 -17.56
CA GLN A 186 20.67 -21.12 -18.52
C GLN A 186 19.45 -21.08 -19.43
N HIS A 187 18.95 -22.25 -19.85
CA HIS A 187 17.70 -22.32 -20.61
C HIS A 187 16.51 -21.75 -19.84
N ILE A 188 16.41 -22.04 -18.54
CA ILE A 188 15.39 -21.46 -17.64
C ILE A 188 15.59 -19.95 -17.49
N LEU A 189 16.81 -19.47 -17.27
CA LEU A 189 17.10 -18.04 -17.14
C LEU A 189 16.78 -17.23 -18.41
N ALA A 190 16.84 -17.86 -19.58
CA ALA A 190 16.46 -17.25 -20.85
C ALA A 190 14.94 -17.07 -21.01
N GLN A 191 14.12 -17.71 -20.17
CA GLN A 191 12.66 -17.60 -20.24
C GLN A 191 12.17 -16.28 -19.65
N LYS A 192 11.20 -15.65 -20.32
CA LYS A 192 10.56 -14.43 -19.84
C LYS A 192 9.83 -14.68 -18.51
N GLY A 193 9.97 -13.77 -17.56
CA GLY A 193 9.26 -13.81 -16.28
C GLY A 193 9.85 -14.76 -15.23
N VAL A 194 11.05 -15.32 -15.45
CA VAL A 194 11.74 -16.13 -14.43
C VAL A 194 12.43 -15.24 -13.38
N ILE A 195 13.00 -14.11 -13.83
CA ILE A 195 13.54 -13.06 -12.97
C ILE A 195 13.01 -11.72 -13.44
N GLU A 196 12.22 -11.04 -12.61
CA GLU A 196 11.71 -9.68 -12.86
C GLU A 196 12.23 -8.72 -11.79
N LYS A 197 12.74 -7.57 -12.22
CA LYS A 197 13.19 -6.54 -11.28
C LYS A 197 11.97 -5.86 -10.65
N PRO A 198 11.89 -5.75 -9.31
CA PRO A 198 10.84 -4.94 -8.69
C PRO A 198 11.01 -3.47 -9.10
N GLU A 199 10.02 -2.90 -9.77
CA GLU A 199 10.04 -1.48 -10.14
C GLU A 199 9.76 -0.60 -8.91
N LYS A 200 10.80 0.11 -8.42
CA LYS A 200 10.63 1.21 -7.46
C LYS A 200 10.83 2.53 -8.21
N THR A 201 9.79 3.37 -8.26
CA THR A 201 9.90 4.75 -8.75
C THR A 201 10.60 5.64 -7.70
N ALA A 202 11.20 6.75 -8.13
CA ALA A 202 11.84 7.69 -7.20
C ALA A 202 10.83 8.29 -6.21
N LEU A 203 9.61 8.55 -6.67
CA LEU A 203 8.50 9.04 -5.84
C LEU A 203 8.08 8.02 -4.77
N SER A 204 7.98 6.74 -5.14
CA SER A 204 7.65 5.70 -4.17
C SER A 204 8.73 5.54 -3.11
N SER A 205 10.00 5.65 -3.51
CA SER A 205 11.13 5.57 -2.58
C SER A 205 11.14 6.72 -1.57
N LEU A 206 10.90 7.96 -2.02
CA LEU A 206 10.79 9.14 -1.16
C LEU A 206 9.64 9.01 -0.15
N TRP A 207 8.44 8.63 -0.64
CA TRP A 207 7.26 8.49 0.19
C TRP A 207 7.38 7.32 1.19
N GLN A 208 7.94 6.19 0.77
CA GLN A 208 8.19 5.05 1.66
C GLN A 208 9.12 5.43 2.82
N GLY A 209 10.15 6.24 2.55
CA GLY A 209 11.06 6.76 3.58
C GLY A 209 10.37 7.69 4.58
N ALA A 210 9.48 8.58 4.12
CA ALA A 210 8.82 9.56 4.98
C ALA A 210 7.59 9.02 5.75
N SER A 211 6.82 8.12 5.15
CA SER A 211 5.52 7.69 5.69
C SER A 211 5.62 6.90 7.00
N ARG A 212 6.61 6.01 7.13
CA ARG A 212 6.86 5.22 8.34
C ARG A 212 7.16 6.08 9.58
N PRO A 213 8.15 6.99 9.56
CA PRO A 213 8.44 7.84 10.72
C PRO A 213 7.30 8.83 10.99
N MET A 214 6.62 9.35 9.95
CA MET A 214 5.47 10.23 10.15
C MET A 214 4.33 9.54 10.90
N ALA A 215 3.93 8.34 10.46
CA ALA A 215 2.85 7.59 11.09
C ALA A 215 3.16 7.22 12.55
N ARG A 216 4.42 6.87 12.85
CA ARG A 216 4.83 6.43 14.19
C ARG A 216 5.07 7.57 15.15
N TYR A 217 5.71 8.65 14.69
CA TYR A 217 6.26 9.68 15.58
C TYR A 217 5.64 11.07 15.39
N ALA A 218 5.05 11.39 14.25
CA ALA A 218 4.51 12.73 13.99
C ALA A 218 2.99 12.80 14.16
N VAL A 219 2.25 11.82 13.64
CA VAL A 219 0.78 11.83 13.61
C VAL A 219 0.16 11.73 15.02
N PRO A 220 0.54 10.77 15.89
CA PRO A 220 -0.06 10.64 17.22
C PRO A 220 0.10 11.88 18.10
N PRO A 221 1.30 12.49 18.25
CA PRO A 221 1.44 13.69 19.07
C PRO A 221 0.74 14.89 18.44
N LEU A 222 0.70 15.02 17.11
CA LEU A 222 -0.06 16.09 16.45
C LEU A 222 -1.55 15.99 16.76
N LEU A 223 -2.14 14.79 16.64
CA LEU A 223 -3.54 14.53 17.01
C LEU A 223 -3.83 14.88 18.48
N ALA A 224 -2.93 14.47 19.39
CA ALA A 224 -3.07 14.77 20.81
C ALA A 224 -2.98 16.28 21.09
N LEU A 225 -2.01 16.97 20.50
CA LEU A 225 -1.79 18.40 20.67
C LEU A 225 -2.95 19.23 20.10
N THR A 226 -3.43 18.90 18.91
CA THR A 226 -4.53 19.66 18.30
C THR A 226 -5.87 19.39 18.97
N GLY A 227 -6.11 18.16 19.43
CA GLY A 227 -7.29 17.81 20.24
C GLY A 227 -7.32 18.54 21.58
N LEU A 228 -6.26 18.42 22.38
CA LEU A 228 -6.18 19.02 23.72
C LEU A 228 -6.08 20.55 23.66
N GLY A 229 -5.24 21.07 22.76
CA GLY A 229 -5.09 22.51 22.53
C GLY A 229 -6.39 23.14 22.02
N GLY A 230 -7.08 22.49 21.08
CA GLY A 230 -8.39 22.92 20.61
C GLY A 230 -9.44 22.96 21.72
N LEU A 231 -9.49 21.94 22.59
CA LEU A 231 -10.39 21.92 23.73
C LEU A 231 -10.09 23.07 24.71
N MET A 232 -8.82 23.28 25.07
CA MET A 232 -8.38 24.32 26.00
C MET A 232 -8.70 25.72 25.47
N ILE A 233 -8.42 25.99 24.19
CA ILE A 233 -8.76 27.25 23.53
C ILE A 233 -10.28 27.44 23.50
N ASN A 234 -11.06 26.39 23.22
CA ASN A 234 -12.53 26.48 23.22
C ASN A 234 -13.06 26.89 24.60
N LEU A 235 -12.60 26.22 25.66
CA LEU A 235 -13.01 26.49 27.03
C LEU A 235 -12.63 27.89 27.47
N ARG A 236 -11.41 28.34 27.14
CA ARG A 236 -10.94 29.71 27.42
C ARG A 236 -11.80 30.74 26.68
N MET A 237 -12.05 30.55 25.39
CA MET A 237 -12.87 31.43 24.57
C MET A 237 -14.32 31.50 25.07
N ARG A 238 -14.90 30.39 25.53
CA ARG A 238 -16.23 30.37 26.15
C ARG A 238 -16.26 31.18 27.45
N LYS A 239 -15.25 30.99 28.31
CA LYS A 239 -15.11 31.72 29.56
C LYS A 239 -14.98 33.23 29.32
N GLU A 240 -14.12 33.64 28.39
CA GLU A 240 -13.94 35.05 28.02
C GLU A 240 -15.21 35.66 27.40
N ARG A 241 -15.91 34.93 26.53
CA ARG A 241 -17.18 35.41 25.95
C ARG A 241 -18.27 35.55 27.02
N ALA A 242 -18.40 34.57 27.92
CA ALA A 242 -19.36 34.64 29.02
C ALA A 242 -19.09 35.83 29.94
N LYS A 243 -17.81 36.10 30.26
CA LYS A 243 -17.40 37.29 31.01
C LYS A 243 -17.73 38.59 30.28
N THR A 244 -17.36 38.70 29.01
CA THR A 244 -17.59 39.91 28.20
C THR A 244 -19.09 40.18 28.05
N GLN A 245 -19.90 39.14 27.83
CA GLN A 245 -21.35 39.24 27.72
C GLN A 245 -21.97 39.67 29.06
N ALA A 246 -21.59 39.04 30.17
CA ALA A 246 -22.09 39.42 31.50
C ALA A 246 -21.75 40.87 31.86
N ALA A 247 -20.56 41.35 31.51
CA ALA A 247 -20.18 42.76 31.70
C ALA A 247 -21.01 43.72 30.83
N ALA A 248 -21.27 43.36 29.57
CA ALA A 248 -22.10 44.14 28.65
C ALA A 248 -23.58 44.19 29.08
N ASP A 249 -24.10 43.07 29.62
CA ASP A 249 -25.46 42.97 30.15
C ASP A 249 -25.60 43.79 31.45
N ALA A 250 -24.55 43.85 32.27
CA ALA A 250 -24.45 44.72 33.45
C ALA A 250 -24.24 46.22 33.12
N GLY A 251 -24.20 46.60 31.84
CA GLY A 251 -24.17 47.99 31.39
C GLY A 251 -22.78 48.56 31.09
N ASP A 252 -21.71 47.75 31.10
CA ASP A 252 -20.36 48.20 30.72
C ASP A 252 -20.31 48.59 29.23
N ARG A 253 -20.09 49.89 28.96
CA ARG A 253 -20.00 50.44 27.59
C ARG A 253 -18.75 49.94 26.85
N SER A 254 -17.65 49.69 27.55
CA SER A 254 -16.41 49.16 26.96
C SER A 254 -16.63 47.73 26.46
N ALA A 255 -17.26 46.88 27.28
CA ALA A 255 -17.62 45.53 26.89
C ALA A 255 -18.60 45.49 25.70
N ARG A 256 -19.58 46.40 25.65
CA ARG A 256 -20.50 46.55 24.49
C ARG A 256 -19.77 46.96 23.22
N ALA A 257 -18.86 47.94 23.30
CA ALA A 257 -18.05 48.36 22.16
C ALA A 257 -17.16 47.22 21.64
N GLN A 258 -16.51 46.47 22.54
CA GLN A 258 -15.70 45.30 22.18
C GLN A 258 -16.51 44.17 21.52
N LEU A 259 -17.78 43.98 21.91
CA LEU A 259 -18.67 43.02 21.25
C LEU A 259 -19.05 43.48 19.83
N HIS A 260 -19.34 44.77 19.65
CA HIS A 260 -19.63 45.37 18.34
C HIS A 260 -18.43 45.34 17.39
N GLU A 261 -17.23 45.67 17.88
CA GLU A 261 -15.99 45.65 17.10
C GLU A 261 -15.64 44.22 16.65
N ARG A 262 -15.71 43.24 17.56
CA ARG A 262 -15.54 41.81 17.22
C ARG A 262 -16.59 41.31 16.22
N HIS A 263 -17.78 41.89 16.21
CA HIS A 263 -18.82 41.58 15.22
C HIS A 263 -18.47 42.16 13.84
N GLN A 264 -17.89 43.37 13.78
CA GLN A 264 -17.42 43.97 12.53
C GLN A 264 -16.17 43.30 11.95
N GLU A 265 -15.19 42.91 12.77
CA GLU A 265 -14.02 42.15 12.31
C GLU A 265 -14.40 40.79 11.69
N LYS A 266 -15.47 40.14 12.18
CA LYS A 266 -16.00 38.90 11.58
C LYS A 266 -16.50 39.07 10.15
N LEU A 267 -16.84 40.29 9.73
CA LEU A 267 -17.34 40.58 8.38
C LEU A 267 -16.20 40.84 7.38
N LEU A 268 -14.98 41.15 7.84
CA LEU A 268 -13.85 41.49 6.99
C LEU A 268 -12.66 40.54 7.18
N ARG A 269 -12.41 39.76 6.11
CA ARG A 269 -11.22 38.96 5.77
C ARG A 269 -11.12 37.53 6.32
N HIS A 270 -10.96 36.64 5.35
CA HIS A 270 -10.22 35.39 5.51
C HIS A 270 -8.78 35.71 5.98
N SER A 271 -8.47 35.42 7.25
CA SER A 271 -7.11 35.48 7.77
C SER A 271 -6.17 34.61 6.91
N ARG A 272 -4.85 34.85 6.96
CA ARG A 272 -3.87 33.97 6.29
C ARG A 272 -4.06 32.49 6.69
N GLY A 273 -4.40 32.23 7.96
CA GLY A 273 -4.72 30.89 8.46
C GLY A 273 -5.94 30.27 7.79
N MET A 274 -7.03 31.03 7.59
CA MET A 274 -8.23 30.54 6.89
C MET A 274 -7.96 30.19 5.42
N ARG A 275 -7.13 31.00 4.74
CA ARG A 275 -6.73 30.71 3.36
C ARG A 275 -5.89 29.44 3.27
N PHE A 276 -4.93 29.27 4.19
CA PHE A 276 -4.14 28.04 4.27
C PHE A 276 -5.02 26.82 4.53
N LEU A 277 -5.91 26.89 5.53
CA LEU A 277 -6.81 25.79 5.89
C LEU A 277 -7.70 25.38 4.71
N HIS A 278 -8.22 26.35 3.96
CA HIS A 278 -9.03 26.10 2.78
C HIS A 278 -8.26 25.34 1.69
N TRP A 279 -7.05 25.81 1.34
CA TRP A 279 -6.24 25.16 0.31
C TRP A 279 -5.69 23.80 0.74
N PHE A 280 -5.31 23.64 2.01
CA PHE A 280 -4.93 22.34 2.56
C PHE A 280 -6.10 21.35 2.51
N ASN A 281 -7.31 21.80 2.87
CA ASN A 281 -8.51 20.98 2.82
C ASN A 281 -8.82 20.55 1.37
N ALA A 282 -8.74 21.47 0.41
CA ALA A 282 -8.96 21.18 -1.01
C ALA A 282 -7.92 20.17 -1.55
N LEU A 283 -6.64 20.38 -1.26
CA LEU A 283 -5.57 19.45 -1.64
C LEU A 283 -5.77 18.06 -1.02
N SER A 284 -6.14 18.01 0.26
CA SER A 284 -6.35 16.75 0.96
C SER A 284 -7.52 15.97 0.40
N TRP A 285 -8.63 16.64 0.08
CA TRP A 285 -9.75 16.01 -0.60
C TRP A 285 -9.36 15.45 -1.97
N MET A 286 -8.61 16.21 -2.77
CA MET A 286 -8.13 15.71 -4.07
C MET A 286 -7.27 14.45 -3.92
N LEU A 287 -6.34 14.44 -2.95
CA LEU A 287 -5.47 13.31 -2.69
C LEU A 287 -6.23 12.11 -2.12
N LEU A 288 -7.12 12.31 -1.15
CA LEU A 288 -7.92 11.24 -0.54
C LEU A 288 -8.93 10.68 -1.53
N LEU A 289 -9.55 11.50 -2.37
CA LEU A 289 -10.46 11.03 -3.41
C LEU A 289 -9.71 10.20 -4.45
N LEU A 290 -8.56 10.67 -4.94
CA LEU A 290 -7.74 9.93 -5.90
C LEU A 290 -7.30 8.57 -5.33
N THR A 291 -6.74 8.59 -4.12
CA THR A 291 -6.18 7.39 -3.49
C THR A 291 -7.25 6.44 -2.98
N GLY A 292 -8.36 6.96 -2.45
CA GLY A 292 -9.53 6.17 -2.04
C GLY A 292 -10.20 5.52 -3.24
N THR A 293 -10.41 6.26 -4.34
CA THR A 293 -10.93 5.68 -5.59
C THR A 293 -10.04 4.54 -6.07
N ALA A 294 -8.71 4.74 -6.13
CA ALA A 294 -7.78 3.70 -6.54
C ALA A 294 -7.77 2.45 -5.64
N LEU A 295 -8.02 2.62 -4.33
CA LEU A 295 -8.13 1.52 -3.37
C LEU A 295 -9.46 0.77 -3.47
N MET A 296 -10.54 1.48 -3.84
CA MET A 296 -11.88 0.92 -4.00
C MET A 296 -12.09 0.29 -5.38
N THR A 297 -11.32 0.70 -6.40
CA THR A 297 -11.34 0.10 -7.72
C THR A 297 -10.65 -1.26 -7.72
N GLY A 298 -11.43 -2.30 -7.44
CA GLY A 298 -11.07 -3.69 -7.74
C GLY A 298 -11.65 -4.16 -9.08
N PRO A 299 -11.42 -5.42 -9.49
CA PRO A 299 -11.98 -6.00 -10.71
C PRO A 299 -13.51 -5.88 -10.81
N SER A 300 -14.19 -5.68 -9.68
CA SER A 300 -15.64 -5.64 -9.55
C SER A 300 -16.26 -4.24 -9.68
N PHE A 301 -15.47 -3.16 -9.73
CA PHE A 301 -16.00 -1.78 -9.75
C PHE A 301 -15.92 -1.18 -11.17
N ALA A 302 -17.04 -1.16 -11.88
CA ALA A 302 -17.12 -0.97 -13.34
C ALA A 302 -16.75 0.43 -13.89
N LEU A 303 -16.54 1.43 -13.03
CA LEU A 303 -16.28 2.81 -13.45
C LEU A 303 -14.83 3.06 -13.89
N PHE A 304 -13.87 2.27 -13.40
CA PHE A 304 -12.45 2.38 -13.73
C PHE A 304 -11.87 0.97 -13.86
N GLY A 305 -11.21 0.66 -14.99
CA GLY A 305 -10.53 -0.63 -15.17
C GLY A 305 -9.34 -0.82 -14.22
N ASP A 306 -8.79 -2.03 -14.17
CA ASP A 306 -7.64 -2.40 -13.35
C ASP A 306 -6.38 -1.53 -13.61
N GLY A 307 -6.27 -0.96 -14.83
CA GLY A 307 -5.22 -0.04 -15.21
C GLY A 307 -5.16 1.23 -14.36
N PHE A 308 -6.30 1.79 -13.94
CA PHE A 308 -6.32 2.99 -13.08
C PHE A 308 -5.76 2.69 -11.69
N ALA A 309 -6.25 1.61 -11.06
CA ALA A 309 -5.79 1.17 -9.75
C ALA A 309 -4.28 0.87 -9.77
N LYS A 310 -3.80 0.16 -10.79
CA LYS A 310 -2.38 -0.16 -10.99
C LYS A 310 -1.53 1.09 -11.20
N ALA A 311 -1.99 2.04 -12.03
CA ALA A 311 -1.26 3.28 -12.29
C ALA A 311 -1.11 4.12 -11.03
N VAL A 312 -2.21 4.34 -10.29
CA VAL A 312 -2.18 5.10 -9.03
C VAL A 312 -1.35 4.36 -7.98
N ALA A 313 -1.55 3.06 -7.80
CA ALA A 313 -0.72 2.27 -6.89
C ALA A 313 0.78 2.37 -7.26
N GLY A 314 1.12 2.34 -8.54
CA GLY A 314 2.50 2.50 -9.04
C GLY A 314 3.14 3.82 -8.60
N LEU A 315 2.40 4.93 -8.59
CA LEU A 315 2.88 6.23 -8.11
C LEU A 315 3.33 6.18 -6.64
N PHE A 316 2.67 5.35 -5.83
CA PHE A 316 2.98 5.19 -4.40
C PHE A 316 3.85 3.97 -4.10
N GLY A 317 4.26 3.19 -5.11
CA GLY A 317 5.07 1.97 -4.93
C GLY A 317 4.25 0.76 -4.48
N GLY A 318 3.05 0.60 -5.01
CA GLY A 318 2.16 -0.52 -4.81
C GLY A 318 0.94 -0.21 -3.94
N ALA A 319 0.00 -1.16 -3.93
CA ALA A 319 -1.32 -1.01 -3.33
C ALA A 319 -1.27 -0.76 -1.81
N ALA A 320 -0.39 -1.42 -1.04
CA ALA A 320 -0.35 -1.14 0.40
C ALA A 320 0.43 0.15 0.74
N SER A 321 1.35 0.61 -0.12
CA SER A 321 1.98 1.93 0.04
C SER A 321 0.97 3.04 -0.23
N LEU A 322 0.10 2.84 -1.22
CA LEU A 322 -1.09 3.66 -1.48
C LEU A 322 -2.05 3.66 -0.28
N LEU A 323 -2.38 2.49 0.28
CA LEU A 323 -3.22 2.38 1.47
C LEU A 323 -2.60 3.13 2.66
N ARG A 324 -1.31 2.94 2.90
CA ARG A 324 -0.58 3.64 3.97
C ARG A 324 -0.61 5.15 3.74
N PHE A 325 -0.40 5.61 2.51
CA PHE A 325 -0.56 7.03 2.17
C PHE A 325 -1.95 7.53 2.53
N HIS A 326 -2.98 6.84 2.06
CA HIS A 326 -4.37 7.24 2.25
C HIS A 326 -4.71 7.37 3.75
N VAL A 327 -4.37 6.36 4.54
CA VAL A 327 -4.64 6.37 5.99
C VAL A 327 -3.85 7.47 6.70
N VAL A 328 -2.54 7.59 6.46
CA VAL A 328 -1.70 8.59 7.13
C VAL A 328 -2.13 10.01 6.76
N TRP A 329 -2.39 10.26 5.47
CA TRP A 329 -2.85 11.56 5.00
C TRP A 329 -4.25 11.88 5.52
N GLY A 330 -5.15 10.89 5.58
CA GLY A 330 -6.48 11.03 6.15
C GLY A 330 -6.45 11.38 7.64
N LEU A 331 -5.58 10.74 8.40
CA LEU A 331 -5.37 11.06 9.82
C LEU A 331 -4.76 12.45 10.02
N LEU A 332 -3.79 12.86 9.19
CA LEU A 332 -3.24 14.22 9.22
C LEU A 332 -4.30 15.27 8.89
N TRP A 333 -5.11 15.01 7.86
CA TRP A 333 -6.21 15.87 7.49
C TRP A 333 -7.22 16.01 8.63
N ALA A 334 -7.64 14.89 9.24
CA ALA A 334 -8.54 14.88 10.38
C ALA A 334 -7.95 15.63 11.59
N ALA A 335 -6.66 15.41 11.89
CA ALA A 335 -5.94 16.10 12.97
C ALA A 335 -5.95 17.62 12.82
N MET A 336 -5.97 18.12 11.59
CA MET A 336 -5.94 19.55 11.29
C MET A 336 -7.34 20.17 11.23
N ILE A 337 -8.33 19.41 10.74
CA ILE A 337 -9.67 19.91 10.44
C ILE A 337 -10.65 19.72 11.59
N VAL A 338 -10.63 18.56 12.27
CA VAL A 338 -11.58 18.25 13.37
C VAL A 338 -11.51 19.27 14.51
N PRO A 339 -10.34 19.68 15.01
CA PRO A 339 -10.25 20.70 16.06
C PRO A 339 -10.88 22.04 15.65
N PHE A 340 -10.77 22.40 14.37
CA PHE A 340 -11.39 23.61 13.83
C PHE A 340 -12.92 23.50 13.91
N PHE A 341 -13.51 22.41 13.42
CA PHE A 341 -14.96 22.22 13.53
C PHE A 341 -15.47 22.16 14.98
N LEU A 342 -14.73 21.52 15.89
CA LEU A 342 -15.07 21.47 17.32
C LEU A 342 -14.98 22.86 17.97
N LEU A 343 -13.99 23.67 17.60
CA LEU A 343 -13.81 25.04 18.08
C LEU A 343 -14.96 25.97 17.64
N PHE A 344 -15.50 25.75 16.44
CA PHE A 344 -16.51 26.60 15.81
C PHE A 344 -17.92 26.00 15.79
N LYS A 345 -18.24 25.03 16.67
CA LYS A 345 -19.54 24.29 16.71
C LYS A 345 -20.82 25.15 16.68
N ARG A 346 -20.81 26.39 17.22
CA ARG A 346 -21.94 27.34 17.09
C ARG A 346 -21.98 28.08 15.74
N GLY A 347 -20.84 28.22 15.07
CA GLY A 347 -20.72 28.75 13.72
C GLY A 347 -21.12 27.77 12.63
N GLY A 348 -21.24 26.46 12.91
CA GLY A 348 -21.65 25.47 11.91
C GLY A 348 -23.08 25.68 11.38
N ILE A 349 -24.03 25.99 12.26
CA ILE A 349 -25.44 26.25 11.86
C ILE A 349 -25.55 27.58 11.09
N GLU A 350 -24.87 28.62 11.55
CA GLU A 350 -24.81 29.91 10.83
C GLU A 350 -24.05 29.78 9.50
N ALA A 351 -22.97 28.99 9.44
CA ALA A 351 -22.23 28.72 8.22
C ALA A 351 -23.05 27.91 7.21
N ILE A 352 -23.87 26.95 7.67
CA ILE A 352 -24.80 26.23 6.79
C ILE A 352 -25.78 27.22 6.16
N ARG A 353 -26.31 28.18 6.92
CA ARG A 353 -27.18 29.25 6.37
C ARG A 353 -26.45 30.14 5.37
N GLU A 354 -25.18 30.48 5.61
CA GLU A 354 -24.35 31.28 4.69
C GLU A 354 -23.99 30.53 3.39
N VAL A 355 -24.11 29.20 3.38
CA VAL A 355 -23.73 28.32 2.25
C VAL A 355 -24.93 27.87 1.41
N LEU A 356 -26.16 28.18 1.83
CA LEU A 356 -27.36 27.90 1.03
C LEU A 356 -27.32 28.62 -0.32
N ILE A 357 -27.70 27.89 -1.37
CA ILE A 357 -27.76 28.43 -2.73
C ILE A 357 -28.96 29.38 -2.84
N THR A 358 -28.66 30.62 -3.23
CA THR A 358 -29.66 31.64 -3.52
C THR A 358 -30.00 31.66 -5.01
N ARG A 359 -31.04 32.42 -5.39
CA ARG A 359 -31.38 32.63 -6.81
C ARG A 359 -30.26 33.31 -7.60
N ASP A 360 -29.51 34.20 -6.96
CA ASP A 360 -28.39 34.90 -7.60
C ASP A 360 -27.19 33.97 -7.81
N ASP A 361 -26.99 32.98 -6.93
CA ASP A 361 -25.98 31.94 -7.10
C ASP A 361 -26.28 31.04 -8.32
N LEU A 362 -27.54 30.62 -8.47
CA LEU A 362 -27.99 29.86 -9.65
C LEU A 362 -27.78 30.67 -10.94
N ARG A 363 -28.15 31.94 -10.92
CA ARG A 363 -27.97 32.84 -12.07
C ARG A 363 -26.49 33.05 -12.39
N TRP A 364 -25.64 33.14 -11.36
CA TRP A 364 -24.19 33.23 -11.54
C TRP A 364 -23.63 31.97 -12.22
N MET A 365 -24.04 30.77 -11.80
CA MET A 365 -23.57 29.51 -12.38
C MET A 365 -23.95 29.35 -13.85
N MET A 366 -25.07 29.94 -14.27
CA MET A 366 -25.48 29.94 -15.68
C MET A 366 -24.68 30.96 -16.51
N ILE A 367 -24.39 32.15 -15.96
CA ILE A 367 -23.77 33.25 -16.72
C ILE A 367 -22.24 33.17 -16.75
N LYS A 368 -21.60 32.73 -15.66
CA LYS A 368 -20.14 32.72 -15.50
C LYS A 368 -19.41 31.86 -16.53
N PRO A 369 -19.80 30.61 -16.82
CA PRO A 369 -19.14 29.80 -17.84
C PRO A 369 -19.28 30.40 -19.23
N LEU A 370 -20.49 30.86 -19.58
CA LEU A 370 -20.75 31.54 -20.86
C LEU A 370 -19.89 32.80 -21.00
N LYS A 371 -19.69 33.54 -19.91
CA LYS A 371 -18.85 34.74 -19.91
C LYS A 371 -17.36 34.41 -20.03
N MET A 372 -16.89 33.33 -19.38
CA MET A 372 -15.51 32.84 -19.52
C MET A 372 -15.20 32.36 -20.94
N LEU A 373 -16.19 31.78 -21.61
CA LEU A 373 -16.12 31.36 -23.01
C LEU A 373 -16.35 32.51 -23.99
N GLY A 374 -16.55 33.75 -23.53
CA GLY A 374 -16.80 34.92 -24.37
C GLY A 374 -18.18 34.95 -25.04
N LEU A 375 -19.08 34.02 -24.70
CA LEU A 375 -20.39 33.83 -25.31
C LEU A 375 -21.48 34.76 -24.75
N THR A 376 -21.17 35.57 -23.73
CA THR A 376 -22.12 36.55 -23.18
C THR A 376 -21.43 37.74 -22.53
N GLN A 377 -22.04 38.92 -22.67
CA GLN A 377 -21.61 40.17 -22.01
C GLN A 377 -22.44 40.52 -20.78
N LYS A 378 -23.39 39.66 -20.39
CA LYS A 378 -24.25 39.93 -19.22
C LYS A 378 -23.41 40.19 -17.96
N PRO A 379 -23.78 41.20 -17.14
CA PRO A 379 -23.11 41.42 -15.86
C PRO A 379 -23.33 40.20 -14.95
N LEU A 380 -22.32 39.87 -14.14
CA LEU A 380 -22.48 38.81 -13.15
C LEU A 380 -23.37 39.37 -12.02
N PRO A 381 -24.32 38.57 -11.51
CA PRO A 381 -25.10 38.97 -10.35
C PRO A 381 -24.18 39.19 -9.13
N PRO A 382 -24.60 40.04 -8.18
CA PRO A 382 -23.85 40.25 -6.94
C PRO A 382 -23.60 38.92 -6.22
N GLN A 383 -22.52 38.86 -5.45
CA GLN A 383 -22.14 37.68 -4.69
C GLN A 383 -22.20 38.01 -3.21
N ASP A 384 -22.72 37.06 -2.42
CA ASP A 384 -22.64 37.12 -0.96
C ASP A 384 -21.20 36.87 -0.48
N LYS A 385 -21.05 36.66 0.82
CA LYS A 385 -19.80 36.27 1.49
C LYS A 385 -19.08 35.08 0.83
N TYR A 386 -19.82 34.15 0.23
CA TYR A 386 -19.29 33.05 -0.59
C TYR A 386 -19.86 33.13 -2.00
N ASN A 387 -19.02 32.83 -3.01
CA ASN A 387 -19.51 32.75 -4.38
C ASN A 387 -20.25 31.42 -4.64
N ALA A 388 -21.05 31.38 -5.71
CA ALA A 388 -21.87 30.22 -6.04
C ALA A 388 -21.08 28.90 -6.15
N GLY A 389 -19.85 28.96 -6.67
CA GLY A 389 -18.96 27.79 -6.76
C GLY A 389 -18.48 27.30 -5.39
N GLN A 390 -18.15 28.20 -4.48
CA GLN A 390 -17.78 27.87 -3.10
C GLN A 390 -18.95 27.28 -2.32
N LYS A 391 -20.18 27.79 -2.54
CA LYS A 391 -21.41 27.27 -1.94
C LYS A 391 -21.71 25.85 -2.45
N MET A 392 -21.64 25.61 -3.76
CA MET A 392 -21.77 24.28 -4.37
C MET A 392 -20.73 23.29 -3.83
N PHE A 393 -19.47 23.70 -3.73
CA PHE A 393 -18.40 22.87 -3.19
C PHE A 393 -18.70 22.47 -1.74
N ALA A 394 -19.09 23.41 -0.89
CA ALA A 394 -19.42 23.13 0.50
C ALA A 394 -20.65 22.19 0.64
N ILE A 395 -21.66 22.33 -0.22
CA ILE A 395 -22.83 21.42 -0.26
C ILE A 395 -22.40 20.01 -0.70
N SER A 396 -21.57 19.89 -1.74
CA SER A 396 -21.06 18.58 -2.20
C SER A 396 -20.22 17.89 -1.13
N ALA A 397 -19.41 18.64 -0.38
CA ALA A 397 -18.64 18.11 0.74
C ALA A 397 -19.56 17.62 1.87
N LEU A 398 -20.65 18.32 2.19
CA LEU A 398 -21.63 17.91 3.20
C LEU A 398 -22.42 16.66 2.76
N ALA A 399 -22.86 16.62 1.50
CA ALA A 399 -23.61 15.49 0.96
C ALA A 399 -22.76 14.22 0.80
N GLY A 400 -21.46 14.36 0.48
CA GLY A 400 -20.54 13.23 0.35
C GLY A 400 -20.04 12.65 1.68
N THR A 401 -20.29 13.33 2.81
CA THR A 401 -19.99 12.83 4.17
C THR A 401 -21.20 12.21 4.87
N GLY A 402 -22.37 12.21 4.23
CA GLY A 402 -23.65 11.71 4.78
C GLY A 402 -23.95 10.28 4.39
#